data_AF-A0A7C7QEH5-F1
#
_entry.id   AF-A0A7C7QEH5-F1
#
_cell.length_a   1.000
_cell.length_b   1.000
_cell.length_c   1.000
_cell.angle_alpha   90.00
_cell.angle_beta   90.00
_cell.angle_gamma   90.00
#
_symmetry.space_group_name_H-M   'P 1'
#
loop_
_entity.id
_entity.type
_entity.pdbx_description
1 polymer ?
#
loop_
_entity_poly.entity_id
_entity_poly.type
_entity_poly.pdbx_seq_one_letter_code
_entity_poly.pdbx_strand_id
1 'polypeptide(L)'
;MIVETLLQMMVLVVLGAAWRWLAPGRMPGGQLRNAITELVFYLLLPALVLRVLWQAELGWESVRISIVAGSGILTAMGLSLLACRSCRIAAPLGGAAILAASFGNFTYLGLPILIG
;
A
#
# COMPACT_ATOMS: atom_id res chain seq x y z
N MET A 1 1.24 -20.47 -4.54
CA MET A 1 0.24 -19.42 -4.26
C MET A 1 0.86 -18.03 -4.18
N ILE A 2 1.85 -17.78 -3.30
CA ILE A 2 2.50 -16.44 -3.17
C ILE A 2 3.21 -15.99 -4.46
N VAL A 3 3.92 -16.88 -5.14
CA VAL A 3 4.62 -16.55 -6.39
C VAL A 3 3.64 -16.15 -7.50
N GLU A 4 2.49 -16.84 -7.60
CA GLU A 4 1.43 -16.53 -8.57
C GLU A 4 0.84 -15.13 -8.30
N THR A 5 0.52 -14.82 -7.04
CA THR A 5 -0.02 -13.51 -6.67
C THR A 5 0.98 -12.40 -6.94
N LEU A 6 2.28 -12.62 -6.68
CA LEU A 6 3.32 -11.64 -6.97
C LEU A 6 3.48 -11.44 -8.48
N LEU A 7 3.40 -12.51 -9.27
CA LEU A 7 3.47 -12.43 -10.73
C LEU A 7 2.27 -11.66 -11.30
N GLN A 8 1.05 -11.93 -10.82
CA GLN A 8 -0.15 -11.19 -11.20
C GLN A 8 -0.03 -9.70 -10.88
N MET A 9 0.44 -9.37 -9.68
CA MET A 9 0.69 -7.98 -9.27
C MET A 9 1.74 -7.31 -10.17
N MET A 10 2.83 -8.00 -10.48
CA MET A 10 3.88 -7.50 -11.37
C MET A 10 3.34 -7.22 -12.78
N VAL A 11 2.59 -8.16 -13.36
CA VAL A 11 1.99 -8.02 -14.69
C VAL A 11 1.04 -6.83 -14.73
N LEU A 12 0.20 -6.65 -13.70
CA LEU A 12 -0.70 -5.49 -13.59
C LEU A 12 0.06 -4.17 -13.52
N VAL A 13 1.14 -4.10 -12.73
CA VAL A 13 2.00 -2.90 -12.65
C VAL A 13 2.64 -2.59 -14.00
N VAL A 14 3.16 -3.61 -14.70
CA VAL A 14 3.79 -3.45 -16.03
C VAL A 14 2.76 -3.00 -17.07
N LEU A 15 1.56 -3.59 -17.07
CA LEU A 15 0.47 -3.18 -17.95
C LEU A 15 0.03 -1.73 -17.69
N GLY A 16 -0.10 -1.33 -16.42
CA GLY A 16 -0.41 0.05 -16.06
C GLY A 16 0.69 1.03 -16.49
N ALA A 17 1.95 0.65 -16.36
CA ALA A 17 3.09 1.45 -16.84
C ALA A 17 3.11 1.55 -18.37
N ALA A 18 2.90 0.44 -19.08
CA ALA A 18 2.80 0.40 -20.53
C ALA A 18 1.62 1.24 -21.04
N TRP A 19 0.48 1.21 -20.35
CA TRP A 19 -0.70 2.03 -20.67
C TRP A 19 -0.40 3.52 -20.58
N ARG A 20 0.41 3.94 -19.60
CA ARG A 20 0.87 5.33 -19.47
C ARG A 20 1.75 5.75 -20.65
N TRP A 21 2.55 4.83 -21.21
CA TRP A 21 3.44 5.11 -22.34
C TRP A 21 2.72 5.08 -23.69
N LEU A 22 1.79 4.14 -23.87
CA LEU A 22 1.01 3.98 -25.11
C LEU A 22 -0.11 5.02 -25.22
N ALA A 23 -0.57 5.58 -24.08
CA ALA A 23 -1.58 6.64 -23.96
C ALA A 23 -2.76 6.51 -24.96
N PRO A 24 -3.46 5.35 -24.99
CA PRO A 24 -4.55 5.14 -25.93
C PRO A 24 -5.70 6.11 -25.57
N GLY A 25 -5.95 7.09 -26.45
CA GLY A 25 -7.12 7.98 -26.34
C GLY A 25 -6.88 9.41 -25.86
N ARG A 26 -5.62 9.91 -25.75
CA ARG A 26 -5.30 11.31 -25.36
C ARG A 26 -5.82 11.74 -23.98
N MET A 27 -6.36 10.84 -23.17
CA MET A 27 -6.69 11.13 -21.78
C MET A 27 -5.37 11.25 -21.00
N PRO A 28 -5.05 12.41 -20.40
CA PRO A 28 -3.85 12.54 -19.62
C PRO A 28 -3.92 11.55 -18.45
N GLY A 29 -2.91 10.70 -18.30
CA GLY A 29 -2.90 9.63 -17.29
C GLY A 29 -3.16 10.11 -15.85
N GLY A 30 -2.99 11.41 -15.59
CA GLY A 30 -3.40 12.05 -14.33
C GLY A 30 -4.91 12.10 -14.09
N GLN A 31 -5.73 12.36 -15.11
CA GLN A 31 -7.19 12.43 -14.96
C GLN A 31 -7.81 11.06 -14.65
N LEU A 32 -7.37 10.01 -15.36
CA LEU A 32 -7.83 8.65 -15.10
C LEU A 32 -7.38 8.17 -13.72
N ARG A 33 -6.12 8.44 -13.34
CA ARG A 33 -5.61 8.13 -12.00
C ARG A 33 -6.44 8.82 -10.91
N ASN A 34 -6.73 10.10 -11.06
CA ASN A 34 -7.49 10.86 -10.07
C ASN A 34 -8.92 10.32 -9.94
N ALA A 35 -9.62 10.10 -11.05
CA ALA A 35 -10.98 9.55 -11.02
C ALA A 35 -11.03 8.15 -10.36
N ILE A 36 -10.07 7.27 -10.67
CA ILE A 36 -9.97 5.96 -10.03
C ILE A 36 -9.66 6.12 -8.54
N THR A 37 -8.72 7.00 -8.18
CA THR A 37 -8.33 7.23 -6.78
C THR A 37 -9.51 7.76 -5.97
N GLU A 38 -10.25 8.75 -6.48
CA GLU A 38 -11.45 9.28 -5.85
C GLU A 38 -12.52 8.21 -5.67
N LEU A 39 -12.79 7.41 -6.70
CA LEU A 39 -13.75 6.31 -6.60
C LEU A 39 -13.34 5.31 -5.51
N VAL A 40 -12.05 4.96 -5.45
CA VAL A 40 -11.56 4.02 -4.45
C VAL A 40 -11.66 4.60 -3.05
N PHE A 41 -11.19 5.83 -2.84
CA PHE A 41 -11.19 6.46 -1.52
C PHE A 41 -12.58 6.81 -1.00
N TYR A 42 -13.47 7.32 -1.85
CA TYR A 42 -14.78 7.81 -1.42
C TYR A 42 -15.88 6.75 -1.44
N LEU A 43 -15.78 5.72 -2.30
CA LEU A 43 -16.83 4.73 -2.44
C LEU A 43 -16.37 3.34 -2.04
N LEU A 44 -15.31 2.83 -2.69
CA LEU A 44 -14.94 1.42 -2.57
C LEU A 44 -14.35 1.09 -1.20
N LEU A 45 -13.47 1.94 -0.66
CA LEU A 45 -12.90 1.77 0.67
C LEU A 45 -13.96 1.81 1.77
N PRO A 46 -14.82 2.84 1.87
CA PRO A 46 -15.85 2.83 2.90
C PRO A 46 -16.84 1.67 2.72
N ALA A 47 -17.20 1.30 1.50
CA ALA A 47 -18.03 0.10 1.26
C ALA A 47 -17.32 -1.18 1.72
N LEU A 48 -16.02 -1.31 1.49
CA LEU A 48 -15.23 -2.45 1.94
C LEU A 48 -15.12 -2.49 3.47
N VAL A 49 -14.89 -1.35 4.11
CA VAL A 49 -14.86 -1.23 5.58
C VAL A 49 -16.22 -1.65 6.16
N LEU A 50 -17.33 -1.13 5.62
CA LEU A 50 -18.67 -1.51 6.05
C LEU A 50 -18.91 -3.01 5.86
N ARG A 51 -18.53 -3.57 4.72
CA ARG A 51 -18.66 -5.01 4.46
C ARG A 51 -17.85 -5.84 5.45
N VAL A 52 -16.61 -5.45 5.73
CA VAL A 52 -15.75 -6.16 6.69
C VAL A 52 -16.33 -6.06 8.10
N LEU A 53 -16.77 -4.88 8.53
CA LEU A 53 -17.41 -4.70 9.84
C LEU A 53 -18.71 -5.50 9.98
N TRP A 54 -19.45 -5.68 8.87
CA TRP A 54 -20.69 -6.44 8.86
C TRP A 54 -20.46 -7.96 8.85
N GLN A 55 -19.37 -8.42 8.23
CA GLN A 55 -19.01 -9.84 8.13
C GLN A 55 -18.14 -10.33 9.29
N ALA A 56 -17.47 -9.41 10.00
CA ALA A 56 -16.63 -9.76 11.12
C ALA A 56 -17.50 -10.12 12.34
N GLU A 57 -17.47 -11.40 12.72
CA GLU A 57 -17.80 -11.77 14.10
C GLU A 57 -16.73 -11.11 15.00
N LEU A 58 -17.10 -10.00 15.64
CA LEU A 58 -16.26 -9.24 16.56
C LEU A 58 -16.01 -10.08 17.83
N GLY A 59 -15.15 -11.08 17.71
CA GLY A 59 -14.70 -11.96 18.78
C GLY A 59 -13.21 -11.74 19.11
N TRP A 60 -12.64 -12.68 19.86
CA TRP A 60 -11.22 -12.70 20.24
C TRP A 60 -10.24 -12.66 19.06
N GLU A 61 -10.69 -13.04 17.85
CA GLU A 61 -9.89 -13.00 16.63
C GLU A 61 -9.55 -11.56 16.21
N SER A 62 -10.44 -10.58 16.41
CA SER A 62 -10.14 -9.16 16.09
C SER A 62 -9.00 -8.61 16.95
N VAL A 63 -8.93 -9.05 18.22
CA VAL A 63 -7.86 -8.66 19.14
C VAL A 63 -6.54 -9.32 18.73
N ARG A 64 -6.56 -10.61 18.37
CA ARG A 64 -5.38 -11.32 17.85
C ARG A 64 -4.83 -10.65 16.60
N ILE A 65 -5.69 -10.34 15.63
CA ILE A 65 -5.30 -9.65 14.40
C ILE A 65 -4.66 -8.30 14.71
N SER A 66 -5.26 -7.51 15.61
CA SER A 66 -4.72 -6.20 16.01
C SER A 66 -3.34 -6.32 16.68
N ILE A 67 -3.14 -7.31 17.56
CA ILE A 67 -1.85 -7.55 18.24
C ILE A 67 -0.78 -8.01 17.24
N VAL A 68 -1.13 -8.92 16.34
CA VAL A 68 -0.20 -9.42 15.30
C VAL A 68 0.17 -8.29 14.33
N ALA A 69 -0.81 -7.48 13.90
CA ALA A 69 -0.56 -6.35 13.03
C ALA A 69 0.31 -5.28 13.72
N GLY A 70 -0.03 -4.91 14.96
CA GLY A 70 0.73 -3.92 15.72
C GLY A 70 2.16 -4.37 16.03
N SER A 71 2.36 -5.62 16.45
CA SER A 71 3.71 -6.17 16.66
C SER A 71 4.51 -6.26 15.36
N GLY A 72 3.87 -6.59 14.24
CA GLY A 72 4.50 -6.56 12.91
C GLY A 72 5.02 -5.16 12.52
N ILE A 73 4.20 -4.12 12.74
CA ILE A 73 4.61 -2.73 12.47
C ILE A 73 5.78 -2.32 13.37
N LEU A 74 5.71 -2.61 14.68
CA LEU A 74 6.77 -2.24 15.62
C LEU A 74 8.10 -2.97 15.32
N THR A 75 8.04 -4.24 14.95
CA THR A 75 9.23 -5.01 14.57
C THR A 75 9.83 -4.49 13.27
N ALA A 76 9.01 -4.15 12.27
CA ALA A 76 9.47 -3.51 11.03
C ALA A 76 10.10 -2.12 11.28
N MET A 77 9.50 -1.30 12.14
CA MET A 77 10.09 -0.02 12.56
C MET A 77 11.43 -0.22 13.26
N GLY A 78 11.51 -1.17 14.19
CA GLY A 78 12.74 -1.47 14.92
C GLY A 78 13.87 -1.95 14.01
N LEU A 79 13.57 -2.90 13.10
CA LEU A 79 14.56 -3.41 12.14
C LEU A 79 15.02 -2.35 11.15
N SER A 80 14.09 -1.53 10.63
CA SER A 80 14.44 -0.44 9.71
C SER A 80 15.25 0.67 10.39
N LEU A 81 14.96 0.99 11.66
CA LEU A 81 15.78 1.88 12.48
C LEU A 81 17.20 1.34 12.66
N LEU A 82 17.35 0.06 13.02
CA LEU A 82 18.65 -0.58 13.18
C LEU A 82 19.44 -0.59 11.87
N ALA A 83 18.79 -0.92 10.75
CA ALA A 83 19.41 -0.88 9.43
C ALA A 83 19.84 0.54 9.04
N CYS A 84 18.98 1.54 9.23
CA CYS A 84 19.30 2.95 8.92
C CYS A 84 20.46 3.48 9.78
N ARG A 85 20.53 3.08 11.05
CA ARG A 85 21.63 3.43 11.96
C ARG A 85 22.95 2.77 11.54
N SER A 86 22.93 1.49 11.20
CA SER A 86 24.12 0.78 10.71
C SER A 86 24.64 1.34 9.39
N CYS A 87 23.74 1.79 8.49
CA CYS A 87 24.11 2.37 7.21
C CYS A 87 24.37 3.89 7.24
N ARG A 88 24.28 4.56 8.41
CA ARG A 88 24.47 6.02 8.58
C ARG A 88 23.69 6.87 7.55
N ILE A 89 22.44 6.52 7.30
CA ILE A 89 21.58 7.21 6.33
C ILE A 89 21.22 8.61 6.84
N ALA A 90 21.18 9.61 5.94
CA ALA A 90 20.75 10.96 6.27
C ALA A 90 19.31 10.96 6.85
N ALA A 91 19.07 11.77 7.89
CA ALA A 91 17.82 11.76 8.65
C ALA A 91 16.51 11.82 7.82
N PRO A 92 16.41 12.61 6.73
CA PRO A 92 15.21 12.64 5.89
C PRO A 92 14.95 11.31 5.16
N LEU A 93 16.01 10.67 4.65
CA LEU A 93 15.93 9.39 3.94
C LEU A 93 15.67 8.24 4.91
N GLY A 94 16.25 8.28 6.11
CA GLY A 94 16.01 7.28 7.14
C GLY A 94 14.55 7.26 7.60
N GLY A 95 13.97 8.44 7.86
CA GLY A 95 12.55 8.55 8.23
C GLY A 95 11.62 8.00 7.16
N ALA A 96 11.86 8.34 5.89
CA ALA A 96 11.08 7.81 4.76
C ALA A 96 11.21 6.27 4.63
N ALA A 97 12.42 5.73 4.79
CA ALA A 97 12.67 4.29 4.72
C ALA A 97 11.98 3.52 5.85
N ILE A 98 12.00 4.05 7.08
CA ILE A 98 11.32 3.44 8.23
C ILE A 98 9.81 3.42 8.02
N LEU A 99 9.22 4.52 7.55
CA LEU A 99 7.79 4.58 7.26
C LEU A 99 7.39 3.61 6.14
N ALA A 100 8.18 3.55 5.06
CA ALA A 100 7.94 2.64 3.94
C ALA A 100 8.03 1.15 4.35
N ALA A 101 8.96 0.80 5.24
CA ALA A 101 9.11 -0.57 5.74
C ALA A 101 7.97 -1.00 6.67
N SER A 102 7.39 -0.04 7.41
CA SER A 102 6.43 -0.30 8.48
C SER A 102 4.98 -0.26 7.99
N PHE A 103 4.67 0.66 7.08
CA PHE A 103 3.39 0.76 6.42
C PHE A 103 3.48 0.12 5.04
N GLY A 104 3.39 -1.22 5.03
CA GLY A 104 3.26 -1.97 3.78
C GLY A 104 2.04 -1.48 2.99
N ASN A 105 2.19 -1.43 1.67
CA ASN A 105 1.12 -1.01 0.78
C ASN A 105 0.11 -2.15 0.57
N PHE A 106 -0.61 -2.50 1.63
CA PHE A 106 -1.56 -3.62 1.65
C PHE A 106 -2.84 -3.36 0.84
N THR A 107 -3.12 -2.09 0.52
CA THR A 107 -4.39 -1.67 -0.11
C THR A 107 -4.21 -1.00 -1.47
N TYR A 108 -3.07 -0.37 -1.74
CA TYR A 108 -2.86 0.56 -2.86
C TYR A 108 -1.62 0.25 -3.73
N LEU A 109 -1.12 -0.99 -3.68
CA LEU A 109 0.02 -1.52 -4.44
C LEU A 109 0.66 -0.51 -5.41
N GLY A 110 1.59 0.28 -4.89
CA GLY A 110 2.60 0.97 -5.69
C GLY A 110 2.25 2.33 -6.32
N LEU A 111 1.18 3.03 -5.94
CA LEU A 111 1.10 4.45 -6.28
C LEU A 111 1.76 5.27 -5.16
N PRO A 112 3.00 5.78 -5.35
CA PRO A 112 3.42 6.93 -4.58
C PRO A 112 2.42 8.04 -4.91
N ILE A 113 1.55 8.35 -3.96
CA ILE A 113 0.94 9.67 -3.85
C ILE A 113 2.07 10.65 -3.52
N LEU A 114 2.94 10.87 -4.50
CA LEU A 114 3.59 12.15 -4.67
C LEU A 114 2.43 13.09 -4.99
N ILE A 115 1.89 13.67 -3.92
CA ILE A 115 1.15 14.92 -3.98
C ILE A 115 2.20 15.92 -4.46
N GLY A 116 2.23 16.13 -5.77
CA GLY A 116 2.95 17.20 -6.44
C GLY A 116 1.92 18.17 -6.97
#